data_AF-F4N693-F1
#
_entry.id   AF-F4N693-F1
#
_cell.length_a   1.000
_cell.length_b   1.000
_cell.length_c   1.000
_cell.angle_alpha   90.00
_cell.angle_beta   90.00
_cell.angle_gamma   90.00
#
_symmetry.space_group_name_H-M   'P 1'
#
loop_
_entity.id
_entity.type
_entity.pdbx_description
1 polymer ?
#
loop_
_entity_poly.entity_id
_entity_poly.type
_entity_poly.pdbx_seq_one_letter_code
_entity_poly.pdbx_strand_id
1 'polypeptide(L)'
;MKSWKTSAEQIMTAGPVVPVIVINKLEQAVPLAKALVAGGVRVLEVTLRTPCAVEAIRAIAKEVPEAIVGAGTVLNPQQLADVVEAGAQFAISPGLTDELLKAATEGSIPLIPGISTVSELMLGMSYGLRELNSSRQKLTAA
;
A
#
# COMPACT_ATOMS: atom_id res chain seq x y z
N MET A 1 -3.43 7.29 -14.77
CA MET A 1 -2.51 8.36 -14.30
C MET A 1 -1.21 8.26 -15.08
N LYS A 2 -0.59 9.38 -15.45
CA LYS A 2 0.53 9.39 -16.41
C LYS A 2 1.89 9.01 -15.81
N SER A 3 2.03 9.03 -14.47
CA SER A 3 3.30 8.86 -13.75
C SER A 3 3.54 7.46 -13.18
N TRP A 4 2.50 6.63 -13.04
CA TRP A 4 2.61 5.33 -12.38
C TRP A 4 3.00 4.24 -13.37
N LYS A 5 4.02 3.44 -13.02
CA LYS A 5 4.45 2.28 -13.83
C LYS A 5 3.44 1.12 -13.79
N THR A 6 2.71 1.00 -12.68
CA THR A 6 1.66 0.00 -12.45
C THR A 6 0.38 0.75 -12.08
N SER A 7 -0.77 0.35 -12.64
CA SER A 7 -2.05 0.97 -12.29
C SER A 7 -2.60 0.40 -10.97
N ALA A 8 -3.43 1.19 -10.26
CA ALA A 8 -4.15 0.71 -9.09
C ALA A 8 -5.09 -0.47 -9.44
N GLU A 9 -5.72 -0.42 -10.62
CA GLU A 9 -6.54 -1.52 -11.15
C GLU A 9 -5.74 -2.82 -11.22
N GLN A 10 -4.53 -2.80 -11.80
CA GLN A 10 -3.67 -3.98 -11.89
C GLN A 10 -3.35 -4.60 -10.52
N ILE A 11 -3.14 -3.77 -9.50
CA ILE A 11 -2.92 -4.24 -8.13
C ILE A 11 -4.18 -4.92 -7.58
N MET A 12 -5.34 -4.28 -7.71
CA MET A 12 -6.60 -4.79 -7.17
C MET A 12 -7.12 -6.04 -7.90
N THR A 13 -6.78 -6.23 -9.18
CA THR A 13 -7.21 -7.39 -9.97
C THR A 13 -6.19 -8.52 -10.01
N ALA A 14 -5.00 -8.36 -9.39
CA ALA A 14 -3.96 -9.39 -9.41
C ALA A 14 -4.31 -10.65 -8.61
N GLY A 15 -5.28 -10.56 -7.69
CA GLY A 15 -5.82 -11.70 -6.95
C GLY A 15 -7.07 -11.32 -6.17
N PRO A 16 -7.86 -12.31 -5.73
CA PRO A 16 -9.13 -12.06 -5.04
C PRO A 16 -8.96 -11.57 -3.59
N VAL A 17 -7.74 -11.69 -3.02
CA VAL A 17 -7.45 -11.37 -1.62
C VAL A 17 -6.12 -10.63 -1.53
N VAL A 18 -6.12 -9.53 -0.78
CA VAL A 18 -4.90 -8.82 -0.34
C VAL A 18 -4.78 -8.99 1.18
N PRO A 19 -3.75 -9.70 1.69
CA PRO A 19 -3.54 -9.86 3.12
C PRO A 19 -3.04 -8.56 3.74
N VAL A 20 -3.68 -8.12 4.82
CA VAL A 20 -3.24 -7.01 5.66
C VAL A 20 -2.22 -7.53 6.66
N ILE A 21 -0.94 -7.26 6.41
CA ILE A 21 0.19 -7.88 7.12
C ILE A 21 0.72 -6.95 8.21
N VAL A 22 0.92 -7.48 9.42
CA VAL A 22 1.62 -6.82 10.53
C VAL A 22 2.85 -7.64 10.88
N ILE A 23 4.05 -7.07 10.70
CA ILE A 23 5.32 -7.75 10.98
C ILE A 23 5.94 -7.15 12.22
N ASN A 24 6.05 -7.93 13.30
CA ASN A 24 6.67 -7.47 14.55
C ASN A 24 8.17 -7.75 14.62
N LYS A 25 8.66 -8.71 13.83
CA LYS A 25 10.05 -9.16 13.81
C LYS A 25 10.54 -9.20 12.37
N LEU A 26 11.62 -8.47 12.08
CA LEU A 26 12.09 -8.27 10.71
C LEU A 26 12.46 -9.61 10.04
N GLU A 27 13.04 -10.54 10.79
CA GLU A 27 13.45 -11.86 10.32
C GLU A 27 12.27 -12.73 9.82
N GLN A 28 11.02 -12.36 10.13
CA GLN A 28 9.83 -13.06 9.65
C GLN A 28 9.34 -12.56 8.29
N ALA A 29 9.79 -11.40 7.82
CA ALA A 29 9.25 -10.73 6.63
C ALA A 29 9.40 -11.57 5.34
N VAL A 30 10.64 -11.97 5.04
CA VAL A 30 10.95 -12.73 3.81
C VAL A 30 10.38 -14.15 3.85
N PRO A 31 10.50 -14.95 4.94
CA PRO A 31 9.86 -16.25 5.03
C PRO A 31 8.33 -16.20 4.86
N LEU A 32 7.67 -15.19 5.46
CA LEU A 32 6.23 -14.98 5.32
C LEU A 32 5.85 -14.68 3.87
N ALA A 33 6.56 -13.75 3.21
CA ALA A 33 6.30 -13.40 1.83
C ALA A 33 6.47 -14.59 0.88
N LYS A 34 7.53 -15.40 1.05
CA LYS A 34 7.75 -16.62 0.26
C LYS A 34 6.61 -17.64 0.45
N ALA A 35 6.15 -17.82 1.69
CA ALA A 35 5.03 -18.71 1.98
C ALA A 35 3.71 -18.25 1.32
N LEU A 36 3.41 -16.95 1.37
CA LEU A 36 2.22 -16.38 0.73
C LEU A 36 2.27 -16.53 -0.79
N VAL A 37 3.41 -16.23 -1.41
CA VAL A 37 3.62 -16.41 -2.86
C VAL A 37 3.47 -17.89 -3.25
N ALA A 38 4.05 -18.81 -2.49
CA ALA A 38 3.92 -20.25 -2.74
C ALA A 38 2.45 -20.72 -2.61
N GLY A 39 1.65 -20.07 -1.76
CA GLY A 39 0.21 -20.27 -1.65
C GLY A 39 -0.63 -19.54 -2.72
N GLY A 40 -0.01 -18.87 -3.68
CA GLY A 40 -0.69 -18.15 -4.77
C GLY A 40 -1.09 -16.71 -4.44
N VAL A 41 -0.73 -16.19 -3.26
CA VAL A 41 -1.02 -14.81 -2.84
C VAL A 41 0.20 -13.93 -3.10
N ARG A 42 0.12 -13.12 -4.16
CA ARG A 42 1.27 -12.32 -4.63
C ARG A 42 1.23 -10.85 -4.21
N VAL A 43 0.06 -10.25 -4.03
CA VAL A 43 -0.06 -8.86 -3.56
C VAL A 43 0.04 -8.85 -2.05
N LEU A 44 1.02 -8.16 -1.49
CA LEU A 44 1.30 -8.15 -0.05
C LEU A 44 1.23 -6.73 0.50
N GLU A 45 0.25 -6.44 1.37
CA GLU A 45 0.12 -5.14 2.04
C GLU A 45 0.81 -5.19 3.40
N VAL A 46 2.04 -4.69 3.50
CA VAL A 46 2.75 -4.55 4.79
C VAL A 46 2.31 -3.25 5.45
N THR A 47 1.62 -3.33 6.58
CA THR A 47 1.11 -2.15 7.28
C THR A 47 2.19 -1.43 8.08
N LEU A 48 2.21 -0.09 8.02
CA LEU A 48 3.09 0.78 8.80
C LEU A 48 2.65 0.89 10.28
N ARG A 49 2.42 -0.26 10.92
CA ARG A 49 1.93 -0.37 12.30
C ARG A 49 2.99 -0.91 13.26
N THR A 50 4.20 -1.14 12.77
CA THR A 50 5.35 -1.61 13.56
C THR A 50 6.62 -0.87 13.15
N PRO A 51 7.61 -0.73 14.05
CA PRO A 51 8.85 -0.02 13.75
C PRO A 51 9.67 -0.62 12.60
N CYS A 52 9.53 -1.92 12.31
CA CYS A 52 10.30 -2.60 11.27
C CYS A 52 9.58 -2.70 9.91
N ALA A 53 8.39 -2.10 9.75
CA ALA A 53 7.57 -2.27 8.55
C ALA A 53 8.26 -1.80 7.25
N VAL A 54 8.95 -0.66 7.28
CA VAL A 54 9.68 -0.12 6.10
C VAL A 54 10.84 -1.03 5.72
N GLU A 55 11.62 -1.50 6.70
CA GLU A 55 12.71 -2.45 6.45
C GLU A 55 12.19 -3.81 5.99
N ALA A 56 11.02 -4.23 6.45
CA ALA A 56 10.36 -5.45 5.97
C ALA A 56 9.94 -5.32 4.50
N ILE A 57 9.39 -4.18 4.09
CA ILE A 57 9.09 -3.89 2.67
C ILE A 57 10.37 -3.98 1.85
N ARG A 58 11.46 -3.35 2.30
CA ARG A 58 12.76 -3.37 1.61
C ARG A 58 13.31 -4.79 1.44
N ALA A 59 13.28 -5.59 2.50
CA ALA A 59 13.74 -6.98 2.47
C ALA A 59 12.90 -7.83 1.51
N ILE A 60 11.57 -7.71 1.55
CA ILE A 60 10.66 -8.46 0.66
C ILE A 60 10.88 -8.04 -0.80
N ALA A 61 10.95 -6.74 -1.08
CA ALA A 61 11.16 -6.22 -2.43
C ALA A 61 12.48 -6.72 -3.06
N LYS A 62 13.51 -6.88 -2.22
CA LYS A 62 14.83 -7.36 -2.65
C LYS A 62 14.89 -8.88 -2.81
N GLU A 63 14.28 -9.64 -1.91
CA GLU A 63 14.50 -11.09 -1.79
C GLU A 63 13.36 -11.96 -2.34
N VAL A 64 12.21 -11.36 -2.66
CA VAL A 64 11.02 -12.07 -3.16
C VAL A 64 10.44 -11.31 -4.37
N PRO A 65 11.15 -11.28 -5.52
CA PRO A 65 10.73 -10.52 -6.70
C PRO A 65 9.39 -10.96 -7.31
N GLU A 66 8.91 -12.16 -6.97
CA GLU A 66 7.60 -12.68 -7.38
C GLU A 66 6.43 -12.01 -6.63
N ALA A 67 6.72 -11.43 -5.47
CA ALA A 67 5.76 -10.67 -4.67
C ALA A 67 5.60 -9.25 -5.22
N ILE A 68 4.35 -8.81 -5.27
CA ILE A 68 3.97 -7.41 -5.44
C ILE A 68 3.82 -6.85 -4.03
N VAL A 69 4.93 -6.41 -3.44
CA VAL A 69 4.93 -5.83 -2.08
C VAL A 69 4.55 -4.35 -2.14
N GLY A 70 3.62 -3.96 -1.28
CA GLY A 70 3.21 -2.57 -1.08
C GLY A 70 3.07 -2.24 0.39
N ALA A 71 2.79 -0.97 0.65
CA ALA A 71 2.60 -0.45 2.00
C ALA A 71 1.12 -0.25 2.32
N GLY A 72 0.72 -0.60 3.54
CA GLY A 72 -0.59 -0.26 4.11
C GLY A 72 -0.45 0.72 5.27
N THR A 73 -1.56 1.36 5.67
CA THR A 73 -1.53 2.37 6.75
C THR A 73 -0.59 3.55 6.43
N VAL A 74 -0.50 3.96 5.16
CA VAL A 74 0.22 5.19 4.77
C VAL A 74 -0.66 6.40 5.10
N LEU A 75 -0.18 7.31 5.94
CA LEU A 75 -0.99 8.41 6.50
C LEU A 75 -0.63 9.78 5.93
N ASN A 76 0.59 9.95 5.40
CA ASN A 76 1.09 11.25 4.96
C ASN A 76 2.14 11.12 3.84
N PRO A 77 2.51 12.24 3.17
CA PRO A 77 3.50 12.23 2.10
C PRO A 77 4.88 11.72 2.49
N GLN A 78 5.33 11.95 3.74
CA GLN A 78 6.62 11.46 4.21
C GLN A 78 6.66 9.93 4.21
N GLN A 79 5.65 9.29 4.81
CA GLN A 79 5.53 7.83 4.82
C GLN A 79 5.41 7.27 3.40
N LEU A 80 4.70 7.96 2.50
CA LEU A 80 4.61 7.56 1.10
C LEU A 80 6.00 7.58 0.44
N ALA A 81 6.80 8.62 0.68
CA ALA A 81 8.16 8.71 0.17
C ALA A 81 9.07 7.60 0.73
N ASP A 82 8.98 7.34 2.03
CA ASP A 82 9.78 6.31 2.72
C ASP A 82 9.51 4.91 2.12
N VAL A 83 8.24 4.58 1.88
CA VAL A 83 7.89 3.25 1.33
C VAL A 83 8.22 3.14 -0.16
N VAL A 84 8.13 4.23 -0.92
CA VAL A 84 8.60 4.27 -2.31
C VAL A 84 10.09 3.99 -2.38
N GLU A 85 10.90 4.63 -1.52
CA GLU A 85 12.34 4.41 -1.46
C GLU A 85 12.68 2.98 -1.01
N ALA A 86 11.90 2.42 -0.08
CA ALA A 86 12.02 1.01 0.32
C ALA A 86 11.62 0.01 -0.78
N GLY A 87 11.04 0.45 -1.91
CA GLY A 87 10.68 -0.41 -3.02
C GLY A 87 9.24 -0.92 -3.00
N ALA A 88 8.34 -0.28 -2.25
CA ALA A 88 6.91 -0.54 -2.35
C ALA A 88 6.44 -0.29 -3.79
N GLN A 89 5.58 -1.18 -4.30
CA GLN A 89 5.02 -1.10 -5.65
C GLN A 89 3.63 -0.44 -5.67
N PHE A 90 3.01 -0.29 -4.50
CA PHE A 90 1.75 0.42 -4.29
C PHE A 90 1.65 0.86 -2.83
N ALA A 91 0.75 1.80 -2.56
CA ALA A 91 0.41 2.27 -1.22
C ALA A 91 -1.10 2.19 -0.99
N ILE A 92 -1.50 1.80 0.22
CA ILE A 92 -2.86 1.81 0.73
C ILE A 92 -2.88 2.73 1.94
N SER A 93 -3.79 3.70 1.91
CA SER A 93 -4.07 4.57 3.05
C SER A 93 -5.44 4.23 3.64
N PRO A 94 -5.63 4.36 4.97
CA PRO A 94 -6.91 4.10 5.63
C PRO A 94 -7.95 5.20 5.37
N GLY A 95 -7.49 6.35 4.88
CA GLY A 95 -8.28 7.53 4.53
C GLY A 95 -7.58 8.33 3.42
N LEU A 96 -8.00 9.56 3.18
CA LEU A 96 -7.37 10.46 2.23
C LEU A 96 -7.30 11.90 2.78
N THR A 97 -6.30 12.64 2.30
CA THR A 97 -6.12 14.08 2.51
C THR A 97 -5.61 14.69 1.21
N ASP A 98 -5.84 15.98 0.97
CA ASP A 98 -5.36 16.67 -0.23
C ASP A 98 -3.84 16.53 -0.41
N GLU A 99 -3.08 16.61 0.69
CA GLU A 99 -1.62 16.47 0.68
C GLU A 99 -1.18 15.07 0.23
N LEU A 100 -1.81 14.02 0.77
CA LEU A 100 -1.49 12.64 0.41
C LEU A 100 -1.89 12.33 -1.03
N LEU A 101 -3.08 12.79 -1.46
CA LEU A 101 -3.56 12.62 -2.83
C LEU A 101 -2.65 13.33 -3.85
N LYS A 102 -2.23 14.56 -3.54
CA LYS A 102 -1.29 15.31 -4.37
C LYS A 102 0.06 14.58 -4.47
N ALA A 103 0.64 14.19 -3.34
CA ALA A 103 1.92 13.48 -3.32
C ALA A 103 1.86 12.15 -4.11
N ALA A 104 0.77 11.40 -3.98
CA ALA A 104 0.59 10.14 -4.70
C ALA A 104 0.42 10.32 -6.21
N THR A 105 -0.38 11.30 -6.63
CA THR A 105 -0.66 11.54 -8.06
C THR A 105 0.56 12.13 -8.79
N GLU A 106 1.40 12.89 -8.11
CA GLU A 106 2.70 13.36 -8.60
C GLU A 106 3.81 12.30 -8.51
N GLY A 107 3.62 11.28 -7.66
CA GLY A 107 4.56 10.21 -7.39
C GLY A 107 4.60 9.09 -8.44
N SER A 108 5.35 8.03 -8.13
CA SER A 108 5.70 6.94 -9.05
C SER A 108 4.93 5.64 -8.86
N ILE A 109 4.19 5.50 -7.75
CA ILE A 109 3.43 4.27 -7.41
C ILE A 109 1.96 4.59 -7.15
N PRO A 110 1.05 3.64 -7.43
CA PRO A 110 -0.36 3.82 -7.16
C PRO A 110 -0.70 3.95 -5.67
N LEU A 111 -1.55 4.92 -5.35
CA LEU A 111 -2.26 5.01 -4.07
C LEU A 111 -3.69 4.48 -4.25
N ILE A 112 -4.13 3.60 -3.35
CA ILE A 112 -5.50 3.12 -3.23
C ILE A 112 -6.03 3.61 -1.87
N PRO A 113 -6.66 4.78 -1.81
CA PRO A 113 -7.09 5.35 -0.54
C PRO A 113 -8.39 4.74 -0.03
N GLY A 114 -8.46 4.64 1.29
CA GLY A 114 -9.68 4.32 2.02
C GLY A 114 -10.67 5.48 2.00
N ILE A 115 -11.96 5.17 1.87
CA ILE A 115 -13.07 6.10 2.02
C ILE A 115 -14.18 5.47 2.87
N SER A 116 -14.98 6.33 3.50
CA SER A 116 -16.19 5.96 4.26
C SER A 116 -17.44 6.71 3.78
N THR A 117 -17.28 7.78 2.98
CA THR A 117 -18.37 8.64 2.51
C THR A 117 -18.29 8.93 1.01
N VAL A 118 -19.40 9.36 0.42
CA VAL A 118 -19.46 9.79 -0.99
C VAL A 118 -18.65 11.07 -1.22
N SER A 119 -18.59 11.98 -0.24
CA SER A 119 -17.78 13.21 -0.36
C SER A 119 -16.28 12.89 -0.48
N GLU A 120 -15.79 11.91 0.29
CA GLU A 120 -14.41 11.44 0.18
C GLU A 120 -14.16 10.74 -1.16
N LEU A 121 -15.13 9.95 -1.66
CA LEU A 121 -15.07 9.39 -3.01
C LEU A 121 -14.91 10.50 -4.07
N MET A 122 -15.75 11.54 -4.00
CA MET A 122 -15.70 12.68 -4.93
C MET A 122 -14.36 13.42 -4.85
N LEU A 123 -13.78 13.55 -3.65
CA LEU A 123 -12.45 14.12 -3.46
C LEU A 123 -11.36 13.25 -4.12
N GLY A 124 -11.37 11.93 -3.91
CA GLY A 124 -10.44 11.05 -4.63
C GLY A 124 -10.60 11.12 -6.16
N MET A 125 -11.84 11.21 -6.65
CA MET A 125 -12.15 11.34 -8.07
C MET A 125 -11.68 12.66 -8.68
N SER A 126 -11.68 13.77 -7.92
CA SER A 126 -11.18 15.07 -8.40
C SER A 126 -9.67 15.04 -8.68
N TYR A 127 -8.94 14.17 -8.00
CA TYR A 127 -7.53 13.83 -8.25
C TYR A 127 -7.34 12.76 -9.34
N GLY A 128 -8.42 12.29 -9.96
CA GLY A 128 -8.39 11.31 -11.05
C GLY A 128 -8.28 9.85 -10.60
N LEU A 129 -8.50 9.55 -9.31
CA LEU A 129 -8.54 8.19 -8.80
C LEU A 129 -9.87 7.51 -9.15
N ARG A 130 -9.82 6.20 -9.39
CA ARG A 130 -10.99 5.36 -9.70
C ARG A 130 -11.08 4.13 -8.79
N GLU A 131 -9.94 3.67 -8.34
CA GLU A 131 -9.79 2.56 -7.41
C GLU A 131 -9.65 3.10 -5.98
N LEU A 132 -10.71 2.93 -5.18
CA LEU A 132 -10.74 3.31 -3.77
C LEU A 132 -11.22 2.12 -2.93
N ASN A 133 -10.78 2.05 -1.68
CA ASN A 133 -11.14 1.00 -0.74
C ASN A 133 -12.23 1.49 0.22
N SER A 134 -13.24 0.67 0.51
CA SER A 134 -14.14 0.93 1.65
C SER A 134 -13.38 0.66 2.96
N SER A 135 -12.85 1.70 3.61
CA SER A 135 -12.08 1.49 4.84
C SER A 135 -12.98 1.24 6.04
N ARG A 136 -12.75 0.13 6.74
CA ARG A 136 -13.24 -0.14 8.11
C ARG A 136 -12.09 -0.28 9.10
N GLN A 137 -10.91 0.22 8.75
CA GLN A 137 -9.74 0.11 9.60
C GLN A 137 -9.91 1.01 10.83
N LYS A 138 -9.91 0.41 12.03
CA LYS A 138 -9.82 1.18 13.27
C LYS A 138 -8.41 1.78 13.36
N LEU A 139 -8.31 3.09 13.18
CA LEU A 139 -7.13 3.87 13.52
C LEU A 139 -7.26 4.24 15.00
N THR A 140 -6.42 3.66 15.84
CA THR A 140 -6.12 4.24 17.15
C THR A 140 -5.03 5.28 16.94
N ALA A 141 -5.36 6.56 17.14
CA ALA A 141 -4.34 7.59 17.26
C ALA A 141 -3.42 7.20 18.41
N ALA A 142 -2.12 7.09 18.13
CA ALA A 142 -1.09 6.95 19.15
C ALA A 142 -0.85 8.30 19.83
#